data_AF-T1AE18-F1
#
_entry.id   AF-T1AE18-F1
#
_cell.length_a   1.000
_cell.length_b   1.000
_cell.length_c   1.000
_cell.angle_alpha   90.00
_cell.angle_beta   90.00
_cell.angle_gamma   90.00
#
_symmetry.space_group_name_H-M   'P 1'
#
loop_
_entity.id
_entity.type
_entity.pdbx_description
1 polymer ?
#
loop_
_entity_poly.entity_id
_entity_poly.type
_entity_poly.pdbx_seq_one_letter_code
_entity_poly.pdbx_strand_id
1 'polypeptide(L)'
;MYADALIANATASLDLFSEQILAALTAPSCPAAVIECAPAPAAPQPHGNYVIPADAAIGTGGSKARFRQNVVAIKLLRMLQDAGRHATDDEKAVLVRYVGWGGIPQAFRHPDGSMTTGWEGEVAELETLLRTDELADARRSTQDSHYTSRIIIDAIYAGLARMGFTGGRVLEPAVGIGHFIGLAHAAMRSSMQWTAIELDPISAGITRALYPDARTVNDGFENVYVPRGTFDLAIGNPPFGSQPVHDSENRDLGAFSIHSFFFAKSIRALRAGGLLAMVVTQALMDKPCSAERAWLAERAHLVGAIR
;
A
#
# COMPACT_ATOMS: atom_id res chain seq x y z
N MET A 1 -4.81 -7.32 -27.85
CA MET A 1 -5.20 -6.07 -27.16
C MET A 1 -4.64 -6.22 -25.75
N TYR A 2 -3.40 -5.77 -25.55
CA TYR A 2 -2.54 -6.16 -24.43
C TYR A 2 -2.52 -5.06 -23.35
N ALA A 3 -2.30 -5.44 -22.09
CA ALA A 3 -1.95 -4.52 -21.00
C ALA A 3 -0.42 -4.41 -20.88
N ASP A 4 0.13 -3.35 -20.29
CA ASP A 4 1.58 -3.16 -20.14
C ASP A 4 2.00 -3.29 -18.65
N ALA A 5 3.04 -4.06 -18.33
CA ALA A 5 3.48 -4.35 -16.96
C ALA A 5 4.82 -3.67 -16.61
N LEU A 6 4.85 -3.03 -15.43
CA LEU A 6 6.02 -2.50 -14.74
C LEU A 6 6.22 -3.26 -13.43
N ILE A 7 7.43 -3.77 -13.23
CA ILE A 7 7.75 -4.69 -12.13
C ILE A 7 8.95 -4.16 -11.33
N ALA A 8 8.83 -3.98 -10.01
CA ALA A 8 9.95 -3.53 -9.16
C ALA A 8 10.40 -4.63 -8.17
N ASN A 9 11.71 -4.82 -8.01
CA ASN A 9 12.34 -5.79 -7.08
C ASN A 9 12.81 -5.10 -5.78
N ALA A 10 12.68 -5.80 -4.65
CA ALA A 10 12.90 -5.26 -3.30
C ALA A 10 14.28 -5.59 -2.69
N THR A 11 15.28 -6.00 -3.49
CA THR A 11 16.54 -6.53 -2.95
C THR A 11 17.80 -5.93 -3.60
N ALA A 12 18.42 -5.03 -2.82
CA ALA A 12 19.84 -4.64 -2.79
C ALA A 12 20.37 -3.53 -3.71
N SER A 13 21.01 -2.56 -3.04
CA SER A 13 22.07 -1.63 -3.46
C SER A 13 21.80 -0.74 -4.68
N LEU A 14 21.82 0.57 -4.43
CA LEU A 14 21.76 1.63 -5.44
C LEU A 14 22.82 1.42 -6.55
N ASP A 15 22.33 1.18 -7.76
CA ASP A 15 23.06 1.31 -9.03
C ASP A 15 23.34 2.81 -9.34
N LEU A 16 24.43 3.10 -10.05
CA LEU A 16 24.76 4.41 -10.65
C LEU A 16 23.60 5.09 -11.40
N PHE A 17 22.64 4.31 -11.92
CA PHE A 17 21.41 4.82 -12.54
C PHE A 17 20.46 5.46 -11.52
N SER A 18 20.49 5.03 -10.26
CA SER A 18 19.69 5.55 -9.15
C SER A 18 20.24 6.88 -8.59
N GLU A 19 21.56 7.11 -8.68
CA GLU A 19 22.20 8.40 -8.35
C GLU A 19 21.73 9.51 -9.32
N GLN A 20 21.59 9.19 -10.61
CA GLN A 20 21.08 10.15 -11.61
C GLN A 20 19.59 10.49 -11.41
N ILE A 21 18.80 9.57 -10.86
CA ILE A 21 17.40 9.80 -10.49
C ILE A 21 17.30 10.72 -9.25
N LEU A 22 18.15 10.53 -8.24
CA LEU A 22 18.22 11.44 -7.08
C LEU A 22 18.69 12.85 -7.47
N ALA A 23 19.62 12.96 -8.42
CA ALA A 23 20.08 14.25 -8.95
C ALA A 23 18.97 15.01 -9.70
N ALA A 24 18.04 14.30 -10.36
CA ALA A 24 16.89 14.92 -11.02
C ALA A 24 15.80 15.40 -10.05
N LEU A 25 15.70 14.81 -8.86
CA LEU A 25 14.74 15.17 -7.81
C LEU A 25 15.22 16.33 -6.92
N THR A 26 16.49 16.75 -7.05
CA THR A 26 17.13 17.79 -6.21
C THR A 26 17.42 19.10 -6.95
N ALA A 27 16.94 19.27 -8.18
CA ALA A 27 17.13 20.50 -8.94
C ALA A 27 16.36 21.67 -8.29
N PRO A 28 17.03 22.81 -7.98
CA PRO A 28 16.37 23.92 -7.30
C PRO A 28 15.43 24.65 -8.26
N SER A 29 14.22 24.95 -7.78
CA SER A 29 13.34 25.93 -8.42
C SER A 29 13.81 27.35 -8.11
N CYS A 30 13.85 28.21 -9.12
CA CYS A 30 14.17 29.64 -9.00
C CYS A 30 13.22 30.37 -8.03
N PRO A 31 13.68 31.41 -7.31
CA PRO A 31 12.91 32.05 -6.26
C PRO A 31 11.90 33.03 -6.82
N ALA A 32 10.67 33.00 -6.30
CA ALA A 32 9.72 34.10 -6.39
C ALA A 32 9.71 34.85 -5.04
N ALA A 33 9.81 36.17 -5.09
CA ALA A 33 9.91 37.06 -3.94
C ALA A 33 8.64 37.06 -3.07
N VAL A 34 8.85 37.11 -1.75
CA VAL A 34 7.81 37.08 -0.71
C VAL A 34 7.39 38.51 -0.36
N ILE A 35 6.08 38.75 -0.26
CA ILE A 35 5.51 39.87 0.51
C ILE A 35 4.62 39.25 1.58
N GLU A 36 4.99 39.44 2.84
CA GLU A 36 4.25 38.96 4.01
C GLU A 36 3.09 39.90 4.36
N CYS A 37 1.90 39.32 4.55
CA CYS A 37 0.78 39.95 5.22
C CYS A 37 0.22 38.96 6.26
N ALA A 38 -0.12 39.47 7.45
CA ALA A 38 -0.43 38.70 8.67
C ALA A 38 -1.58 37.67 8.49
N PRO A 39 -1.59 36.55 9.23
CA PRO A 39 -2.51 35.45 8.99
C PRO A 39 -3.94 35.79 9.41
N ALA A 40 -4.86 35.62 8.46
CA ALA A 40 -6.30 35.53 8.71
C ALA A 40 -6.63 34.26 9.55
N PRO A 41 -7.75 34.24 10.29
CA PRO A 41 -8.17 33.06 11.05
C PRO A 41 -8.29 31.83 10.15
N ALA A 42 -7.84 30.67 10.66
CA ALA A 42 -7.72 29.43 9.91
C ALA A 42 -9.04 29.04 9.23
N ALA A 43 -9.01 28.94 7.90
CA ALA A 43 -10.09 28.38 7.10
C ALA A 43 -10.36 26.91 7.50
N PRO A 44 -11.59 26.40 7.32
CA PRO A 44 -11.88 24.98 7.52
C PRO A 44 -10.93 24.13 6.66
N GLN A 45 -10.20 23.21 7.31
CA GLN A 45 -9.14 22.45 6.66
C GLN A 45 -9.71 21.44 5.64
N PRO A 46 -9.02 21.22 4.51
CA PRO A 46 -9.54 20.42 3.42
C PRO A 46 -9.74 18.96 3.85
N HIS A 47 -10.97 18.46 3.73
CA HIS A 47 -11.35 17.07 4.01
C HIS A 47 -10.90 16.08 2.92
N GLY A 48 -9.83 16.38 2.17
CA GLY A 48 -9.37 15.56 1.06
C GLY A 48 -8.38 14.46 1.46
N ASN A 49 -8.02 13.65 0.48
CA ASN A 49 -6.97 12.64 0.60
C ASN A 49 -5.66 13.19 1.17
N TYR A 50 -5.11 12.50 2.19
CA TYR A 50 -3.85 12.86 2.81
C TYR A 50 -2.68 12.78 1.81
N VAL A 51 -1.79 13.76 1.85
CA VAL A 51 -0.53 13.73 1.11
C VAL A 51 0.59 13.48 2.10
N ILE A 52 1.31 12.38 1.94
CA ILE A 52 2.35 11.97 2.89
C ILE A 52 3.56 12.88 2.71
N PRO A 53 3.92 13.71 3.72
CA PRO A 53 5.04 14.61 3.59
C PRO A 53 6.37 13.84 3.60
N ALA A 54 7.43 14.45 3.05
CA ALA A 54 8.73 13.80 2.91
C ALA A 54 9.38 13.45 4.27
N ASP A 55 9.05 14.19 5.31
CA ASP A 55 9.57 14.09 6.68
C ASP A 55 8.67 13.26 7.62
N ALA A 56 7.65 12.56 7.10
CA ALA A 56 6.69 11.78 7.89
C ALA A 56 7.33 10.69 8.79
N ALA A 57 8.61 10.37 8.59
CA ALA A 57 9.41 9.42 9.38
C ALA A 57 8.73 8.06 9.58
N ILE A 58 8.03 7.57 8.55
CA ILE A 58 7.27 6.33 8.57
C ILE A 58 8.21 5.14 8.81
N GLY A 59 7.82 4.26 9.74
CA GLY A 59 8.57 3.03 10.05
C GLY A 59 9.94 3.26 10.69
N THR A 60 10.22 4.47 11.17
CA THR A 60 11.45 4.75 11.93
C THR A 60 11.36 4.26 13.38
N GLY A 61 12.49 3.85 13.94
CA GLY A 61 12.61 3.39 15.32
C GLY A 61 12.57 1.87 15.51
N GLY A 62 12.91 1.41 16.72
CA GLY A 62 12.92 0.00 17.08
C GLY A 62 11.52 -0.61 17.22
N SER A 63 11.44 -1.92 17.42
CA SER A 63 10.16 -2.66 17.49
C SER A 63 9.18 -2.11 18.54
N LYS A 64 9.65 -1.63 19.70
CA LYS A 64 8.77 -0.98 20.70
C LYS A 64 8.22 0.37 20.25
N ALA A 65 8.97 1.15 19.46
CA ALA A 65 8.48 2.42 18.94
C ALA A 65 7.37 2.19 17.91
N ARG A 66 7.59 1.24 16.99
CA ARG A 66 6.58 0.80 16.00
C ARG A 66 5.33 0.24 16.68
N PHE A 67 5.48 -0.58 17.73
CA PHE A 67 4.36 -1.06 18.53
C PHE A 67 3.51 0.09 19.09
N ARG A 68 4.15 1.08 19.73
CA ARG A 68 3.45 2.27 20.28
C ARG A 68 2.73 3.07 19.20
N GLN A 69 3.37 3.27 18.05
CA GLN A 69 2.75 3.96 16.90
C GLN A 69 1.49 3.22 16.42
N ASN A 70 1.56 1.89 16.31
CA ASN A 70 0.39 1.08 15.92
C ASN A 70 -0.75 1.20 16.93
N VAL A 71 -0.44 1.06 18.23
CA VAL A 71 -1.43 1.17 19.31
C VAL A 71 -2.10 2.54 19.31
N VAL A 72 -1.32 3.62 19.16
CA VAL A 72 -1.85 4.98 19.09
C VAL A 72 -2.77 5.15 17.88
N ALA A 73 -2.37 4.65 16.71
CA ALA A 73 -3.19 4.70 15.49
C ALA A 73 -4.51 3.93 15.64
N ILE A 74 -4.50 2.73 16.24
CA ILE A 74 -5.70 1.92 16.48
C ILE A 74 -6.66 2.62 17.45
N LYS A 75 -6.13 3.17 18.55
CA LYS A 75 -6.93 3.93 19.53
C LYS A 75 -7.57 5.16 18.87
N LEU A 76 -6.80 5.89 18.06
CA LEU A 76 -7.30 7.05 17.31
C LEU A 76 -8.36 6.64 16.28
N LEU A 77 -8.13 5.58 15.51
CA LEU A 77 -9.11 5.06 14.55
C LEU A 77 -10.46 4.78 15.22
N ARG A 78 -10.44 4.07 16.35
CA ARG A 78 -11.67 3.73 17.09
C ARG A 78 -12.39 4.97 17.60
N MET A 79 -11.64 5.94 18.16
CA MET A 79 -12.21 7.22 18.58
C MET A 79 -12.91 7.94 17.41
N LEU A 80 -12.31 7.95 16.22
CA LEU A 80 -12.89 8.56 15.03
C LEU A 80 -14.16 7.83 14.57
N GLN A 81 -14.14 6.50 14.60
CA GLN A 81 -15.28 5.65 14.26
C GLN A 81 -16.44 5.84 15.24
N ASP A 82 -16.17 5.80 16.54
CA ASP A 82 -17.17 6.01 17.60
C ASP A 82 -17.78 7.41 17.54
N ALA A 83 -16.97 8.42 17.20
CA ALA A 83 -17.43 9.80 17.03
C ALA A 83 -18.12 10.06 15.68
N GLY A 84 -18.05 9.13 14.73
CA GLY A 84 -18.66 9.27 13.40
C GLY A 84 -18.14 10.46 12.60
N ARG A 85 -16.86 10.83 12.75
CA ARG A 85 -16.27 12.02 12.10
C ARG A 85 -15.01 11.71 11.30
N HIS A 86 -14.66 12.64 10.41
CA HIS A 86 -13.41 12.59 9.66
C HIS A 86 -12.20 12.96 10.54
N ALA A 87 -11.04 12.42 10.19
CA ALA A 87 -9.76 12.77 10.79
C ALA A 87 -9.32 14.18 10.35
N THR A 88 -8.72 14.93 11.27
CA THR A 88 -7.98 16.16 10.95
C THR A 88 -6.62 15.83 10.33
N ASP A 89 -5.90 16.80 9.77
CA ASP A 89 -4.58 16.56 9.19
C ASP A 89 -3.53 16.14 10.23
N ASP A 90 -3.62 16.65 11.46
CA ASP A 90 -2.79 16.20 12.58
C ASP A 90 -3.08 14.73 12.97
N GLU A 91 -4.35 14.34 12.94
CA GLU A 91 -4.76 12.96 13.20
C GLU A 91 -4.33 12.03 12.07
N LYS A 92 -4.42 12.47 10.80
CA LYS A 92 -3.90 11.74 9.65
C LYS A 92 -2.38 11.54 9.77
N ALA A 93 -1.63 12.53 10.26
CA ALA A 93 -0.19 12.41 10.53
C ALA A 93 0.16 11.37 11.60
N VAL A 94 -0.78 11.07 12.51
CA VAL A 94 -0.65 9.96 13.47
C VAL A 94 -1.00 8.63 12.81
N LEU A 95 -2.11 8.56 12.08
CA LEU A 95 -2.60 7.35 11.42
C LEU A 95 -1.63 6.80 10.39
N VAL A 96 -0.98 7.66 9.61
CA VAL A 96 -0.01 7.26 8.57
C VAL A 96 1.23 6.55 9.13
N ARG A 97 1.46 6.62 10.45
CA ARG A 97 2.59 5.96 11.11
C ARG A 97 2.29 4.52 11.51
N TYR A 98 1.06 4.03 11.28
CA TYR A 98 0.76 2.62 11.44
C TYR A 98 1.54 1.79 10.42
N VAL A 99 2.34 0.83 10.90
CA VAL A 99 3.18 -0.03 10.05
C VAL A 99 2.78 -1.50 10.12
N GLY A 100 1.70 -1.82 10.84
CA GLY A 100 1.28 -3.18 11.08
C GLY A 100 2.29 -3.96 11.94
N TRP A 101 2.12 -5.27 11.99
CA TRP A 101 2.79 -6.12 12.99
C TRP A 101 4.04 -6.83 12.47
N GLY A 102 4.42 -6.57 11.21
CA GLY A 102 5.59 -7.16 10.56
C GLY A 102 6.90 -6.87 11.30
N GLY A 103 7.62 -7.95 11.64
CA GLY A 103 8.87 -7.85 12.38
C GLY A 103 8.70 -7.36 13.83
N ILE A 104 7.50 -7.53 14.41
CA ILE A 104 7.21 -7.33 15.84
C ILE A 104 6.55 -8.59 16.45
N PRO A 105 7.08 -9.82 16.22
CA PRO A 105 6.48 -11.03 16.77
C PRO A 105 6.47 -11.05 18.32
N GLN A 106 7.35 -10.27 18.95
CA GLN A 106 7.46 -10.17 20.41
C GLN A 106 6.23 -9.54 21.08
N ALA A 107 5.37 -8.85 20.32
CA ALA A 107 4.13 -8.27 20.83
C ALA A 107 3.02 -9.31 21.06
N PHE A 108 3.26 -10.57 20.69
CA PHE A 108 2.28 -11.66 20.77
C PHE A 108 2.81 -12.80 21.63
N ARG A 109 1.88 -13.57 22.21
CA ARG A 109 2.24 -14.84 22.87
C ARG A 109 2.78 -15.85 21.88
N HIS A 110 3.77 -16.62 22.32
CA HIS A 110 4.25 -17.80 21.63
C HIS A 110 3.16 -18.89 21.59
N PRO A 111 3.25 -19.89 20.68
CA PRO A 111 2.26 -20.96 20.58
C PRO A 111 2.07 -21.77 21.88
N ASP A 112 3.09 -21.81 22.74
CA ASP A 112 3.07 -22.45 24.06
C ASP A 112 2.46 -21.56 25.18
N GLY A 113 1.99 -20.36 24.83
CA GLY A 113 1.41 -19.39 25.77
C GLY A 113 2.43 -18.49 26.48
N SER A 114 3.73 -18.73 26.29
CA SER A 114 4.79 -17.90 26.88
C SER A 114 4.90 -16.53 26.19
N MET A 115 5.59 -15.60 26.83
CA MET A 115 5.82 -14.24 26.33
C MET A 115 7.32 -13.98 26.22
N THR A 116 7.73 -13.16 25.24
CA THR A 116 9.11 -12.67 25.18
C THR A 116 9.40 -11.79 26.40
N THR A 117 10.50 -12.03 27.10
CA THR A 117 10.90 -11.26 28.28
C THR A 117 11.02 -9.77 27.95
N GLY A 118 10.40 -8.92 28.78
CA GLY A 118 10.39 -7.48 28.60
C GLY A 118 9.31 -6.96 27.63
N TRP A 119 8.40 -7.81 27.17
CA TRP A 119 7.23 -7.46 26.34
C TRP A 119 5.89 -7.74 27.03
N GLU A 120 5.90 -8.13 28.30
CA GLU A 120 4.70 -8.54 29.04
C GLU A 120 3.64 -7.43 29.08
N GLY A 121 4.08 -6.17 29.22
CA GLY A 121 3.19 -5.00 29.20
C GLY A 121 2.58 -4.75 27.81
N GLU A 122 3.39 -4.82 26.76
CA GLU A 122 2.92 -4.66 25.38
C GLU A 122 1.95 -5.77 24.97
N VAL A 123 2.20 -7.03 25.35
CA VAL A 123 1.28 -8.15 25.11
C VAL A 123 -0.06 -7.90 25.80
N ALA A 124 -0.05 -7.55 27.09
CA ALA A 124 -1.27 -7.29 27.84
C ALA A 124 -2.08 -6.10 27.28
N GLU A 125 -1.40 -5.03 26.87
CA GLU A 125 -2.02 -3.88 26.22
C GLU A 125 -2.68 -4.30 24.90
N LEU A 126 -1.99 -5.09 24.08
CA LEU A 126 -2.50 -5.53 22.80
C LEU A 126 -3.70 -6.46 22.92
N GLU A 127 -3.66 -7.43 23.86
CA GLU A 127 -4.76 -8.35 24.15
C GLU A 127 -6.00 -7.63 24.71
N THR A 128 -5.81 -6.49 25.38
CA THR A 128 -6.91 -5.63 25.84
C THR A 128 -7.45 -4.76 24.70
N LEU A 129 -6.57 -4.31 23.81
CA LEU A 129 -6.93 -3.45 22.71
C LEU A 129 -7.70 -4.23 21.64
N LEU A 130 -7.15 -5.33 21.12
CA LEU A 130 -7.71 -6.02 19.97
C LEU A 130 -8.79 -7.03 20.34
N ARG A 131 -9.79 -7.17 19.47
CA ARG A 131 -10.73 -8.29 19.53
C ARG A 131 -10.01 -9.60 19.21
N THR A 132 -10.59 -10.74 19.61
CA THR A 132 -9.95 -12.06 19.44
C THR A 132 -9.59 -12.38 17.99
N ASP A 133 -10.47 -12.05 17.05
CA ASP A 133 -10.23 -12.20 15.61
C ASP A 133 -9.18 -11.21 15.10
N GLU A 134 -9.27 -9.94 15.46
CA GLU A 134 -8.26 -8.91 15.12
C GLU A 134 -6.86 -9.30 15.63
N LEU A 135 -6.78 -9.86 16.84
CA LEU A 135 -5.52 -10.33 17.44
C LEU A 135 -4.97 -11.53 16.67
N ALA A 136 -5.83 -12.47 16.25
CA ALA A 136 -5.44 -13.61 15.44
C ALA A 136 -4.92 -13.17 14.07
N ASP A 137 -5.57 -12.18 13.45
CA ASP A 137 -5.20 -11.62 12.15
C ASP A 137 -3.88 -10.85 12.24
N ALA A 138 -3.75 -9.98 13.25
CA ALA A 138 -2.53 -9.27 13.59
C ALA A 138 -1.35 -10.23 13.79
N ARG A 139 -1.56 -11.34 14.50
CA ARG A 139 -0.53 -12.37 14.71
C ARG A 139 -0.09 -13.02 13.39
N ARG A 140 -1.04 -13.39 12.51
CA ARG A 140 -0.70 -13.96 11.19
C ARG A 140 0.09 -12.98 10.33
N SER A 141 -0.22 -11.69 10.45
CA SER A 141 0.44 -10.61 9.71
C SER A 141 1.91 -10.36 10.11
N THR A 142 2.38 -10.90 11.24
CA THR A 142 3.77 -10.68 11.73
C THR A 142 4.85 -11.20 10.78
N GLN A 143 4.52 -12.20 9.96
CA GLN A 143 5.44 -12.82 9.00
C GLN A 143 5.43 -12.13 7.62
N ASP A 144 4.30 -11.49 7.25
CA ASP A 144 4.04 -11.10 5.86
C ASP A 144 3.77 -9.59 5.67
N SER A 145 3.49 -8.83 6.73
CA SER A 145 3.20 -7.39 6.61
C SER A 145 4.47 -6.55 6.48
N HIS A 146 4.88 -6.30 5.25
CA HIS A 146 5.90 -5.29 4.94
C HIS A 146 5.25 -4.09 4.26
N TYR A 147 5.42 -2.90 4.84
CA TYR A 147 5.05 -1.66 4.15
C TYR A 147 6.03 -1.42 3.00
N THR A 148 5.51 -0.95 1.86
CA THR A 148 6.34 -0.58 0.71
C THR A 148 7.06 0.74 1.01
N SER A 149 8.38 0.77 0.84
CA SER A 149 9.18 1.97 1.12
C SER A 149 8.84 3.11 0.15
N ARG A 150 8.98 4.36 0.61
CA ARG A 150 8.78 5.56 -0.21
C ARG A 150 9.65 5.53 -1.48
N ILE A 151 10.91 5.10 -1.36
CA ILE A 151 11.84 5.01 -2.49
C ILE A 151 11.27 4.14 -3.62
N ILE A 152 10.71 2.98 -3.28
CA ILE A 152 10.10 2.07 -4.27
C ILE A 152 8.85 2.68 -4.89
N ILE A 153 7.99 3.32 -4.08
CA ILE A 153 6.76 3.95 -4.56
C ILE A 153 7.08 5.14 -5.49
N ASP A 154 8.03 5.99 -5.11
CA ASP A 154 8.49 7.12 -5.92
C ASP A 154 9.09 6.63 -7.24
N ALA A 155 9.88 5.54 -7.23
CA ALA A 155 10.42 4.93 -8.45
C ALA A 155 9.32 4.39 -9.38
N ILE A 156 8.28 3.74 -8.83
CA ILE A 156 7.11 3.29 -9.60
C ILE A 156 6.42 4.48 -10.26
N TYR A 157 6.16 5.55 -9.52
CA TYR A 157 5.53 6.76 -10.07
C TYR A 157 6.39 7.46 -11.13
N ALA A 158 7.71 7.52 -10.94
CA ALA A 158 8.62 8.03 -11.95
C ALA A 158 8.55 7.19 -13.25
N GLY A 159 8.51 5.86 -13.13
CA GLY A 159 8.30 4.95 -14.26
C GLY A 159 6.97 5.22 -14.98
N LEU A 160 5.88 5.33 -14.23
CA LEU A 160 4.54 5.65 -14.76
C LEU A 160 4.53 6.98 -15.52
N ALA A 161 5.16 8.03 -14.97
CA ALA A 161 5.24 9.33 -15.63
C ALA A 161 6.01 9.25 -16.96
N ARG A 162 7.11 8.50 -17.02
CA ARG A 162 7.89 8.31 -18.26
C ARG A 162 7.13 7.55 -19.33
N MET A 163 6.20 6.68 -18.93
CA MET A 163 5.30 5.97 -19.85
C MET A 163 4.09 6.83 -20.26
N GLY A 164 4.01 8.08 -19.83
CA GLY A 164 2.94 9.01 -20.20
C GLY A 164 1.65 8.82 -19.41
N PHE A 165 1.67 8.12 -18.28
CA PHE A 165 0.50 8.02 -17.41
C PHE A 165 0.23 9.37 -16.72
N THR A 166 -0.98 9.91 -16.92
CA THR A 166 -1.38 11.22 -16.39
C THR A 166 -2.54 11.16 -15.39
N GLY A 167 -3.07 9.96 -15.09
CA GLY A 167 -4.22 9.76 -14.21
C GLY A 167 -5.29 8.84 -14.83
N GLY A 168 -6.42 8.71 -14.14
CA GLY A 168 -7.53 7.83 -14.53
C GLY A 168 -8.10 7.03 -13.37
N ARG A 169 -8.79 5.93 -13.67
CA ARG A 169 -9.30 4.97 -12.67
C ARG A 169 -8.17 4.06 -12.22
N VAL A 170 -7.94 3.99 -10.92
CA VAL A 170 -6.80 3.29 -10.31
C VAL A 170 -7.29 2.22 -9.35
N LEU A 171 -6.76 1.01 -9.50
CA LEU A 171 -7.01 -0.13 -8.62
C LEU A 171 -5.77 -0.39 -7.75
N GLU A 172 -5.95 -0.37 -6.43
CA GLU A 172 -5.01 -0.97 -5.47
C GLU A 172 -5.74 -2.18 -4.83
N PRO A 173 -5.37 -3.43 -5.18
CA PRO A 173 -6.05 -4.64 -4.69
C PRO A 173 -5.69 -5.10 -3.27
N ALA A 174 -4.62 -4.59 -2.66
CA ALA A 174 -4.10 -4.86 -1.32
C ALA A 174 -3.50 -3.58 -0.69
N VAL A 175 -4.36 -2.58 -0.44
CA VAL A 175 -3.93 -1.19 -0.22
C VAL A 175 -3.18 -0.96 1.10
N GLY A 176 -3.34 -1.83 2.10
CA GLY A 176 -2.86 -1.62 3.46
C GLY A 176 -3.44 -0.34 4.04
N ILE A 177 -2.55 0.60 4.43
CA ILE A 177 -2.92 1.97 4.84
C ILE A 177 -2.75 3.01 3.73
N GLY A 178 -2.66 2.58 2.47
CA GLY A 178 -2.74 3.45 1.29
C GLY A 178 -1.52 4.32 1.01
N HIS A 179 -0.31 3.88 1.31
CA HIS A 179 0.90 4.63 0.94
C HIS A 179 0.99 4.94 -0.56
N PHE A 180 0.55 4.04 -1.45
CA PHE A 180 0.48 4.35 -2.89
C PHE A 180 -0.42 5.55 -3.19
N ILE A 181 -1.51 5.73 -2.44
CA ILE A 181 -2.42 6.88 -2.58
C ILE A 181 -1.73 8.15 -2.07
N GLY A 182 -1.23 8.11 -0.84
CA GLY A 182 -0.64 9.28 -0.18
C GLY A 182 0.67 9.76 -0.78
N LEU A 183 1.38 8.89 -1.49
CA LEU A 183 2.64 9.18 -2.19
C LEU A 183 2.47 9.41 -3.70
N ALA A 184 1.24 9.38 -4.22
CA ALA A 184 0.97 9.62 -5.64
C ALA A 184 1.67 10.88 -6.14
N HIS A 185 2.31 10.84 -7.32
CA HIS A 185 3.07 11.98 -7.82
C HIS A 185 2.19 13.22 -8.03
N ALA A 186 2.67 14.40 -7.64
CA ALA A 186 1.86 15.63 -7.61
C ALA A 186 1.24 15.98 -8.97
N ALA A 187 1.95 15.69 -10.06
CA ALA A 187 1.48 15.98 -11.42
C ALA A 187 0.26 15.14 -11.88
N MET A 188 -0.06 14.03 -11.20
CA MET A 188 -1.16 13.13 -11.59
C MET A 188 -2.16 12.85 -10.47
N ARG A 189 -1.83 13.14 -9.21
CA ARG A 189 -2.64 12.81 -8.03
C ARG A 189 -4.10 13.29 -8.14
N SER A 190 -4.32 14.52 -8.57
CA SER A 190 -5.67 15.11 -8.69
C SER A 190 -6.53 14.43 -9.77
N SER A 191 -5.91 13.69 -10.68
CA SER A 191 -6.58 13.00 -11.78
C SER A 191 -6.74 11.50 -11.52
N MET A 192 -6.40 11.00 -10.32
CA MET A 192 -6.51 9.59 -9.95
C MET A 192 -7.77 9.32 -9.13
N GLN A 193 -8.61 8.41 -9.63
CA GLN A 193 -9.82 7.94 -8.94
C GLN A 193 -9.56 6.55 -8.38
N TRP A 194 -9.42 6.45 -7.07
CA TRP A 194 -8.95 5.23 -6.39
C TRP A 194 -10.08 4.28 -6.04
N THR A 195 -9.90 3.01 -6.38
CA THR A 195 -10.54 1.86 -5.75
C THR A 195 -9.48 1.09 -4.98
N ALA A 196 -9.62 1.06 -3.67
CA ALA A 196 -8.68 0.50 -2.73
C ALA A 196 -9.33 -0.67 -2.00
N ILE A 197 -8.74 -1.86 -2.09
CA ILE A 197 -9.26 -3.09 -1.49
C ILE A 197 -8.27 -3.54 -0.42
N GLU A 198 -8.77 -3.81 0.79
CA GLU A 198 -7.95 -4.28 1.90
C GLU A 198 -8.70 -5.33 2.71
N LEU A 199 -8.01 -6.44 3.02
CA LEU A 199 -8.56 -7.53 3.81
C LEU A 199 -8.65 -7.15 5.29
N ASP A 200 -7.60 -6.55 5.86
CA ASP A 200 -7.52 -6.22 7.27
C ASP A 200 -8.44 -5.04 7.64
N PRO A 201 -9.44 -5.22 8.54
CA PRO A 201 -10.38 -4.16 8.90
C PRO A 201 -9.71 -2.92 9.51
N ILE A 202 -8.63 -3.09 10.28
CA ILE A 202 -7.90 -1.97 10.88
C ILE A 202 -7.23 -1.14 9.79
N SER A 203 -6.47 -1.78 8.90
CA SER A 203 -5.78 -1.12 7.79
C SER A 203 -6.77 -0.46 6.82
N ALA A 204 -7.88 -1.13 6.51
CA ALA A 204 -8.95 -0.56 5.69
C ALA A 204 -9.61 0.66 6.36
N GLY A 205 -9.81 0.62 7.69
CA GLY A 205 -10.31 1.73 8.47
C GLY A 205 -9.35 2.93 8.45
N ILE A 206 -8.06 2.69 8.62
CA ILE A 206 -7.02 3.72 8.51
C ILE A 206 -6.99 4.32 7.10
N THR A 207 -7.06 3.49 6.05
CA THR A 207 -7.15 3.96 4.66
C THR A 207 -8.34 4.89 4.45
N ARG A 208 -9.54 4.56 4.97
CA ARG A 208 -10.71 5.46 4.88
C ARG A 208 -10.50 6.78 5.61
N ALA A 209 -9.83 6.76 6.76
CA ALA A 209 -9.56 7.97 7.53
C ALA A 209 -8.51 8.87 6.85
N LEU A 210 -7.50 8.26 6.20
CA LEU A 210 -6.46 8.98 5.45
C LEU A 210 -6.96 9.50 4.10
N TYR A 211 -7.77 8.72 3.38
CA TYR A 211 -8.15 8.97 1.99
C TYR A 211 -9.68 8.92 1.80
N PRO A 212 -10.42 9.92 2.33
CA PRO A 212 -11.88 9.93 2.27
C PRO A 212 -12.45 10.02 0.84
N ASP A 213 -11.68 10.50 -0.15
CA ASP A 213 -12.11 10.55 -1.55
C ASP A 213 -11.87 9.22 -2.29
N ALA A 214 -11.13 8.28 -1.70
CA ALA A 214 -10.88 6.96 -2.27
C ALA A 214 -12.01 5.98 -1.92
N ARG A 215 -12.47 5.20 -2.91
CA ARG A 215 -13.42 4.11 -2.66
C ARG A 215 -12.69 2.96 -1.97
N THR A 216 -12.88 2.82 -0.66
CA THR A 216 -12.25 1.76 0.13
C THR A 216 -13.22 0.60 0.40
N VAL A 217 -12.86 -0.60 -0.04
CA VAL A 217 -13.59 -1.86 0.21
C VAL A 217 -12.80 -2.68 1.22
N ASN A 218 -13.47 -3.09 2.31
CA ASN A 218 -12.85 -3.97 3.29
C ASN A 218 -13.35 -5.40 3.06
N ASP A 219 -12.60 -6.15 2.29
CA ASP A 219 -12.85 -7.56 1.97
C ASP A 219 -11.60 -8.14 1.28
N GLY A 220 -11.49 -9.47 1.22
CA GLY A 220 -10.47 -10.17 0.45
C GLY A 220 -10.63 -9.86 -1.04
N PHE A 221 -9.50 -9.63 -1.74
CA PHE A 221 -9.53 -9.31 -3.16
C PHE A 221 -10.25 -10.39 -3.98
N GLU A 222 -10.15 -11.65 -3.57
CA GLU A 222 -10.83 -12.81 -4.13
C GLU A 222 -12.37 -12.74 -4.05
N ASN A 223 -12.93 -12.06 -3.05
CA ASN A 223 -14.37 -11.92 -2.83
C ASN A 223 -14.96 -10.69 -3.53
N VAL A 224 -14.13 -9.67 -3.81
CA VAL A 224 -14.60 -8.43 -4.43
C VAL A 224 -14.83 -8.62 -5.92
N TYR A 225 -16.04 -8.26 -6.37
CA TYR A 225 -16.32 -8.12 -7.80
C TYR A 225 -15.60 -6.88 -8.35
N VAL A 226 -14.69 -7.12 -9.30
CA VAL A 226 -13.93 -6.08 -9.99
C VAL A 226 -14.30 -6.08 -11.47
N PRO A 227 -14.89 -4.99 -11.99
CA PRO A 227 -15.28 -4.91 -13.39
C PRO A 227 -14.07 -5.06 -14.33
N ARG A 228 -14.20 -5.94 -15.32
CA ARG A 228 -13.15 -6.17 -16.33
C ARG A 228 -13.01 -4.98 -17.27
N GLY A 229 -11.79 -4.68 -17.71
CA GLY A 229 -11.57 -3.68 -18.75
C GLY A 229 -11.89 -2.23 -18.36
N THR A 230 -11.87 -1.90 -17.07
CA THR A 230 -12.33 -0.59 -16.57
C THR A 230 -11.22 0.30 -16.03
N PHE A 231 -10.14 -0.25 -15.49
CA PHE A 231 -9.09 0.55 -14.84
C PHE A 231 -8.01 0.97 -15.83
N ASP A 232 -7.49 2.19 -15.64
CA ASP A 232 -6.36 2.74 -16.38
C ASP A 232 -5.02 2.29 -15.77
N LEU A 233 -5.00 2.09 -14.45
CA LEU A 233 -3.84 1.62 -13.69
C LEU A 233 -4.27 0.62 -12.62
N ALA A 234 -3.50 -0.45 -12.47
CA ALA A 234 -3.52 -1.30 -11.30
C ALA A 234 -2.13 -1.25 -10.67
N ILE A 235 -2.03 -0.74 -9.45
CA ILE A 235 -0.77 -0.46 -8.77
C ILE A 235 -0.79 -1.10 -7.38
N GLY A 236 0.36 -1.57 -6.89
CA GLY A 236 0.40 -2.02 -5.50
C GLY A 236 1.56 -2.92 -5.11
N ASN A 237 1.47 -3.44 -3.88
CA ASN A 237 2.36 -4.49 -3.37
C ASN A 237 1.51 -5.68 -2.89
N PRO A 238 1.14 -6.58 -3.81
CA PRO A 238 0.26 -7.70 -3.47
C PRO A 238 0.94 -8.67 -2.50
N PRO A 239 0.16 -9.44 -1.72
CA PRO A 239 0.69 -10.40 -0.76
C PRO A 239 1.61 -11.42 -1.44
N PHE A 240 2.61 -11.85 -0.69
CA PHE A 240 3.54 -12.89 -1.11
C PHE A 240 3.11 -14.25 -0.55
N GLY A 241 3.42 -15.31 -1.27
CA GLY A 241 3.07 -16.68 -0.87
C GLY A 241 2.74 -17.57 -2.05
N SER A 242 2.66 -18.87 -1.79
CA SER A 242 2.33 -19.91 -2.78
C SER A 242 0.92 -20.47 -2.60
N GLN A 243 0.21 -20.08 -1.54
CA GLN A 243 -1.14 -20.54 -1.26
C GLN A 243 -2.11 -20.07 -2.36
N PRO A 244 -2.95 -20.96 -2.90
CA PRO A 244 -4.01 -20.56 -3.81
C PRO A 244 -5.16 -19.88 -3.04
N VAL A 245 -5.94 -19.08 -3.76
CA VAL A 245 -7.18 -18.47 -3.25
C VAL A 245 -8.36 -18.88 -4.12
N HIS A 246 -9.55 -18.94 -3.51
CA HIS A 246 -10.77 -19.29 -4.22
C HIS A 246 -11.54 -18.02 -4.60
N ASP A 247 -11.69 -17.78 -5.89
CA ASP A 247 -12.53 -16.71 -6.45
C ASP A 247 -13.58 -17.35 -7.37
N SER A 248 -14.86 -17.21 -7.01
CA SER A 248 -15.97 -17.86 -7.71
C SER A 248 -16.16 -17.37 -9.15
N GLU A 249 -15.75 -16.13 -9.44
CA GLU A 249 -15.84 -15.45 -10.75
C GLU A 249 -14.58 -15.64 -11.59
N ASN A 250 -13.47 -16.05 -10.97
CA ASN A 250 -12.16 -16.24 -11.61
C ASN A 250 -11.60 -17.64 -11.33
N ARG A 251 -12.44 -18.67 -11.43
CA ARG A 251 -12.11 -20.07 -11.09
C ARG A 251 -10.88 -20.61 -11.81
N ASP A 252 -10.61 -20.13 -13.02
CA ASP A 252 -9.43 -20.53 -13.81
C ASP A 252 -8.11 -20.06 -13.21
N LEU A 253 -8.14 -19.10 -12.27
CA LEU A 253 -6.98 -18.64 -11.52
C LEU A 253 -6.77 -19.42 -10.22
N GLY A 254 -7.65 -20.37 -9.87
CA GLY A 254 -7.64 -21.04 -8.55
C GLY A 254 -6.42 -21.93 -8.27
N ALA A 255 -5.60 -22.23 -9.28
CA ALA A 255 -4.33 -22.95 -9.11
C ALA A 255 -3.12 -22.02 -8.98
N PHE A 256 -3.31 -20.71 -9.14
CA PHE A 256 -2.21 -19.74 -9.08
C PHE A 256 -1.81 -19.51 -7.63
N SER A 257 -0.53 -19.18 -7.41
CA SER A 257 -0.13 -18.60 -6.13
C SER A 257 -0.90 -17.31 -5.85
N ILE A 258 -1.10 -16.95 -4.58
CA ILE A 258 -1.77 -15.70 -4.21
C ILE A 258 -1.17 -14.49 -4.94
N HIS A 259 0.16 -14.43 -5.04
CA HIS A 259 0.84 -13.36 -5.76
C HIS A 259 0.45 -13.32 -7.25
N SER A 260 0.48 -14.46 -7.94
CA SER A 260 0.11 -14.54 -9.36
C SER A 260 -1.39 -14.32 -9.59
N PHE A 261 -2.23 -14.73 -8.64
CA PHE A 261 -3.67 -14.46 -8.66
C PHE A 261 -3.94 -12.95 -8.65
N PHE A 262 -3.29 -12.20 -7.76
CA PHE A 262 -3.45 -10.74 -7.68
C PHE A 262 -3.05 -10.07 -9.00
N PHE A 263 -1.93 -10.47 -9.60
CA PHE A 263 -1.52 -9.99 -10.93
C PHE A 263 -2.57 -10.31 -11.99
N ALA A 264 -3.01 -11.56 -12.06
CA ALA A 264 -3.93 -12.03 -13.09
C ALA A 264 -5.31 -11.37 -12.99
N LYS A 265 -5.88 -11.25 -11.79
CA LYS A 265 -7.16 -10.56 -11.57
C LYS A 265 -7.03 -9.05 -11.82
N SER A 266 -5.92 -8.43 -11.47
CA SER A 266 -5.68 -7.01 -11.80
C SER A 266 -5.52 -6.77 -13.31
N ILE A 267 -4.84 -7.64 -14.05
CA ILE A 267 -4.76 -7.56 -15.53
C ILE A 267 -6.15 -7.65 -16.16
N ARG A 268 -7.04 -8.50 -15.63
CA ARG A 268 -8.44 -8.57 -16.10
C ARG A 268 -9.20 -7.27 -15.88
N ALA A 269 -8.89 -6.56 -14.80
CA ALA A 269 -9.52 -5.29 -14.45
C ALA A 269 -9.07 -4.13 -15.36
N LEU A 270 -7.87 -4.22 -15.93
CA LEU A 270 -7.32 -3.20 -16.82
C LEU A 270 -8.03 -3.15 -18.17
N ARG A 271 -8.29 -1.94 -18.65
CA ARG A 271 -8.67 -1.72 -20.06
C ARG A 271 -7.49 -2.02 -21.00
N ALA A 272 -7.79 -2.09 -22.29
CA ALA A 272 -6.76 -2.10 -23.33
C ALA A 272 -5.79 -0.91 -23.18
N GLY A 273 -4.49 -1.19 -23.14
CA GLY A 273 -3.45 -0.18 -22.92
C GLY A 273 -3.41 0.38 -21.49
N GLY A 274 -4.11 -0.23 -20.54
CA GLY A 274 -3.93 0.06 -19.12
C GLY A 274 -2.60 -0.49 -18.61
N LEU A 275 -2.11 0.13 -17.53
CA LEU A 275 -0.81 -0.20 -16.93
C LEU A 275 -0.99 -1.05 -15.66
N LEU A 276 -0.16 -2.07 -15.51
CA LEU A 276 0.04 -2.80 -14.26
C LEU A 276 1.38 -2.35 -13.66
N ALA A 277 1.41 -1.86 -12.43
CA ALA A 277 2.64 -1.43 -11.76
C ALA A 277 2.72 -2.02 -10.35
N MET A 278 3.39 -3.16 -10.21
CA MET A 278 3.36 -3.92 -8.96
C MET A 278 4.76 -4.28 -8.47
N VAL A 279 4.91 -4.33 -7.15
CA VAL A 279 6.09 -4.92 -6.50
C VAL A 279 6.03 -6.43 -6.64
N VAL A 280 7.15 -7.06 -6.99
CA VAL A 280 7.27 -8.52 -7.08
C VAL A 280 8.43 -9.04 -6.26
N THR A 281 8.39 -10.33 -5.95
CA THR A 281 9.59 -11.04 -5.51
C THR A 281 10.46 -11.44 -6.71
N GLN A 282 11.77 -11.61 -6.45
CA GLN A 282 12.71 -12.22 -7.39
C GLN A 282 12.19 -13.56 -7.94
N ALA A 283 11.53 -14.36 -7.09
CA ALA A 283 11.02 -15.68 -7.45
C ALA A 283 10.07 -15.65 -8.65
N LEU A 284 9.26 -14.59 -8.85
CA LEU A 284 8.39 -14.50 -10.02
C LEU A 284 9.19 -14.35 -11.33
N MET A 285 10.28 -13.59 -11.28
CA MET A 285 11.14 -13.32 -12.45
C MET A 285 12.08 -14.50 -12.76
N ASP A 286 12.54 -15.21 -11.72
CA ASP A 286 13.52 -16.29 -11.84
C ASP A 286 12.88 -17.66 -12.09
N LYS A 287 11.56 -17.84 -11.87
CA LYS A 287 10.86 -19.13 -12.08
C LYS A 287 10.86 -19.51 -13.58
N PRO A 288 11.47 -20.64 -13.98
CA PRO A 288 11.50 -21.06 -15.38
C PRO A 288 10.11 -21.53 -15.84
N CYS A 289 9.65 -21.00 -16.99
CA CYS A 289 8.51 -21.47 -17.80
C CYS A 289 7.31 -22.04 -17.03
N SER A 290 6.69 -21.23 -16.17
CA SER A 290 5.49 -21.63 -15.43
C SER A 290 4.20 -21.27 -16.17
N ALA A 291 3.11 -21.98 -15.89
CA ALA A 291 1.80 -21.70 -16.47
C ALA A 291 1.30 -20.28 -16.15
N GLU A 292 1.65 -19.76 -14.97
CA GLU A 292 1.34 -18.39 -14.56
C GLU A 292 2.06 -17.37 -15.45
N ARG A 293 3.36 -17.58 -15.74
CA ARG A 293 4.12 -16.69 -16.64
C ARG A 293 3.59 -16.72 -18.07
N ALA A 294 3.23 -17.90 -18.59
CA ALA A 294 2.62 -18.02 -19.90
C ALA A 294 1.27 -17.26 -19.95
N TRP A 295 0.44 -17.44 -18.93
CA TRP A 295 -0.85 -16.76 -18.81
C TRP A 295 -0.69 -15.23 -18.80
N LEU A 296 0.30 -14.71 -18.07
CA LEU A 296 0.62 -13.28 -18.01
C LEU A 296 1.12 -12.77 -19.36
N ALA A 297 2.08 -13.45 -19.98
CA ALA A 297 2.67 -13.03 -21.27
C ALA A 297 1.66 -13.05 -22.44
N GLU A 298 0.66 -13.93 -22.40
CA GLU A 298 -0.43 -13.94 -23.38
C GLU A 298 -1.34 -12.71 -23.30
N ARG A 299 -1.37 -12.01 -22.15
CA ARG A 299 -2.37 -10.96 -21.84
C ARG A 299 -1.74 -9.60 -21.58
N ALA A 300 -0.48 -9.57 -21.18
CA ALA A 300 0.26 -8.35 -20.91
C ALA A 300 1.67 -8.40 -21.50
N HIS A 301 2.15 -7.25 -21.96
CA HIS A 301 3.51 -7.03 -22.39
C HIS A 301 4.31 -6.42 -21.24
N LEU A 302 5.49 -6.97 -20.95
CA LEU A 302 6.41 -6.34 -20.01
C LEU A 302 7.03 -5.11 -20.68
N VAL A 303 6.78 -3.92 -20.13
CA VAL A 303 7.32 -2.64 -20.67
C VAL A 303 8.46 -2.07 -19.84
N GLY A 304 8.63 -2.55 -18.60
CA GLY A 304 9.76 -2.16 -17.77
C GLY A 304 9.91 -3.02 -16.53
N ALA A 305 11.13 -3.06 -15.99
CA ALA A 305 11.41 -3.60 -14.68
C ALA A 305 12.48 -2.75 -13.98
N ILE A 306 12.32 -2.55 -12.67
CA ILE A 306 13.27 -1.84 -11.81
C ILE A 306 13.82 -2.88 -10.83
N ARG A 307 15.14 -3.06 -10.82
CA ARG A 307 15.80 -4.02 -9.92
C ARG A 307 16.64 -3.31 -8.88
#